data_AF-A0A0C2GD86-F1
#
_entry.id   AF-A0A0C2GD86-F1
#
_cell.length_a   1.000
_cell.length_b   1.000
_cell.length_c   1.000
_cell.angle_alpha   90.00
_cell.angle_beta   90.00
_cell.angle_gamma   90.00
#
_symmetry.space_group_name_H-M   'P 1'
#
loop_
_entity.id
_entity.type
_entity.pdbx_description
1 polymer ?
#
loop_
_entity_poly.entity_id
_entity_poly.type
_entity_poly.pdbx_seq_one_letter_code
_entity_poly.pdbx_strand_id
1 'polypeptide(L)'
;MAGANISGNLKNPQVAIPRGTLSAILVSTIVYISVLLIAGTTYERDADGIVTPDPFNQPDCYYNYTCPFGLLNYYQIVMVTSVWPPIISIGIIAATLCSALASLVSAPKIFQAICEDNVIPAIRMFAKGYGPGNDPRRAYALAFFVTTAVLMIDVNWGTSTTATTYMHTLSGVMKLAKDEFHVKNYRPQDTTQMNQQLAAARRTEDMSQKNLRKQGIKGVCKAVVARTLEEGCDMLYQASGLGRLTPNIVLLGFIENDAVDRSRIKLSQAFYNDMGVGVFRSKSSKAFRAHPDKKIRVGNSAVSDSSVTTHSILTKTTSKGSTIDVWWLSDDGGLTLLVPYLLTQSKSYLEVRLKIIVYVLKLVPRI
;
A
#
# COMPACT_ATOMS: atom_id res chain seq x y z
N MET A 1 21.97 8.08 -16.03
CA MET A 1 22.37 6.96 -16.93
C MET A 1 22.60 7.38 -18.38
N ALA A 2 22.10 8.52 -18.86
CA ALA A 2 22.30 8.98 -20.24
C ALA A 2 23.78 9.03 -20.69
N GLY A 3 24.70 9.49 -19.83
CA GLY A 3 26.13 9.54 -20.15
C GLY A 3 26.81 8.16 -20.29
N ALA A 4 26.31 7.14 -19.60
CA ALA A 4 26.83 5.77 -19.70
C ALA A 4 26.29 5.02 -20.93
N ASN A 5 25.14 5.45 -21.45
CA ASN A 5 24.47 4.83 -22.59
C ASN A 5 25.23 4.98 -23.93
N ILE A 6 26.27 5.83 -23.96
CA ILE A 6 27.09 6.11 -25.16
C ILE A 6 28.57 5.75 -24.87
N SER A 7 28.82 4.86 -23.91
CA SER A 7 30.16 4.48 -23.47
C SER A 7 31.05 3.95 -24.62
N GLY A 8 30.47 3.25 -25.58
CA GLY A 8 31.17 2.70 -26.75
C GLY A 8 31.73 3.74 -27.74
N ASN A 9 31.24 4.99 -27.70
CA ASN A 9 31.71 6.06 -28.59
C ASN A 9 32.69 7.02 -27.90
N LEU A 10 33.07 6.76 -26.65
CA LEU A 10 33.98 7.62 -25.89
C LEU A 10 35.43 7.20 -26.12
N LYS A 11 36.32 8.18 -26.39
CA LYS A 11 37.77 7.94 -26.49
C LYS A 11 38.35 7.30 -25.22
N ASN A 12 37.89 7.74 -24.05
CA ASN A 12 38.31 7.23 -22.73
C ASN A 12 37.11 7.15 -21.74
N PRO A 13 36.34 6.05 -21.74
CA PRO A 13 35.09 5.96 -20.96
C PRO A 13 35.31 6.01 -19.45
N GLN A 14 36.41 5.43 -18.94
CA GLN A 14 36.73 5.36 -17.51
C GLN A 14 36.88 6.75 -16.85
N VAL A 15 37.32 7.76 -17.61
CA VAL A 15 37.49 9.14 -17.11
C VAL A 15 36.31 10.02 -17.50
N ALA A 16 35.77 9.86 -18.72
CA ALA A 16 34.72 10.72 -19.26
C ALA A 16 33.37 10.52 -18.55
N ILE A 17 32.99 9.27 -18.24
CA ILE A 17 31.71 8.96 -17.58
C ILE A 17 31.60 9.61 -16.19
N PRO A 18 32.56 9.39 -15.25
CA PRO A 18 32.43 9.97 -13.91
C PRO A 18 32.53 11.50 -13.94
N ARG A 19 33.47 12.08 -14.71
CA ARG A 19 33.61 13.54 -14.78
C ARG A 19 32.37 14.22 -15.37
N GLY A 20 31.88 13.72 -16.51
CA GLY A 20 30.72 14.30 -17.18
C GLY A 20 29.43 14.15 -16.37
N THR A 21 29.24 13.00 -15.71
CA THR A 21 28.05 12.76 -14.88
C THR A 21 28.05 13.66 -13.65
N LEU A 22 29.18 13.75 -12.93
CA LEU A 22 29.29 14.58 -11.74
C LEU A 22 29.17 16.08 -12.06
N SER A 23 29.81 16.55 -13.15
CA SER A 23 29.69 17.96 -13.55
C SER A 23 28.26 18.29 -13.98
N ALA A 24 27.58 17.41 -14.70
CA ALA A 24 26.20 17.62 -15.12
C ALA A 24 25.23 17.68 -13.93
N ILE A 25 25.41 16.79 -12.95
CA ILE A 25 24.61 16.80 -11.70
C ILE A 25 24.86 18.10 -10.93
N LEU A 26 26.13 18.50 -10.77
CA LEU A 26 26.46 19.72 -10.05
C LEU A 26 25.83 20.96 -10.70
N VAL A 27 25.96 21.09 -12.02
CA VAL A 27 25.37 22.21 -12.76
C VAL A 27 23.85 22.22 -12.65
N SER A 28 23.18 21.07 -12.84
CA SER A 28 21.72 21.01 -12.74
C SER A 28 21.21 21.29 -11.33
N THR A 29 21.90 20.79 -10.29
CA THR A 29 21.58 21.10 -8.89
C THR A 29 21.69 22.59 -8.60
N ILE A 30 22.75 23.25 -9.06
CA ILE A 30 22.90 24.70 -8.89
C ILE A 30 21.76 25.45 -9.57
N VAL A 31 21.42 25.09 -10.81
CA VAL A 31 20.32 25.72 -11.56
C VAL A 31 18.98 25.52 -10.86
N TYR A 32 18.70 24.30 -10.36
CA TYR A 32 17.45 24.03 -9.64
C TYR A 32 17.36 24.81 -8.33
N ILE A 33 18.45 24.88 -7.55
CA ILE A 33 18.49 25.67 -6.31
C ILE A 33 18.31 27.16 -6.62
N SER A 34 18.96 27.69 -7.65
CA SER A 34 18.81 29.11 -8.02
C SER A 34 17.38 29.44 -8.43
N VAL A 35 16.72 28.58 -9.22
CA VAL A 35 15.33 28.79 -9.63
C VAL A 35 14.39 28.74 -8.41
N LEU A 36 14.62 27.81 -7.47
CA LEU A 36 13.84 27.73 -6.23
C LEU A 36 13.98 28.98 -5.36
N LEU A 37 15.21 29.48 -5.18
CA LEU A 37 15.46 30.68 -4.40
C LEU A 37 14.84 31.92 -5.04
N ILE A 38 15.02 32.09 -6.36
CA ILE A 38 14.40 33.19 -7.11
C ILE A 38 12.88 33.12 -6.92
N ALA A 39 12.27 31.97 -7.22
CA ALA A 39 10.84 31.78 -7.12
C ALA A 39 10.29 32.08 -5.70
N GLY A 40 11.00 31.66 -4.65
CA GLY A 40 10.60 31.93 -3.27
C GLY A 40 10.74 33.40 -2.83
N THR A 41 11.63 34.17 -3.48
CA THR A 41 11.84 35.60 -3.19
C THR A 41 11.00 36.54 -4.05
N THR A 42 10.54 36.09 -5.22
CA THR A 42 9.87 36.95 -6.21
C THR A 42 8.39 36.68 -6.41
N TYR A 43 7.87 35.51 -5.99
CA TYR A 43 6.47 35.14 -6.22
C TYR A 43 5.71 35.02 -4.91
N GLU A 44 4.52 35.64 -4.83
CA GLU A 44 3.55 35.29 -3.80
C GLU A 44 3.02 33.86 -3.96
N ARG A 45 2.67 33.26 -2.82
CA ARG A 45 2.07 31.92 -2.78
C ARG A 45 0.69 31.89 -3.43
N ASP A 46 -0.15 32.88 -3.12
CA ASP A 46 -1.53 33.02 -3.57
C ASP A 46 -1.74 34.46 -4.07
N ALA A 47 -2.28 34.61 -5.29
CA ALA A 47 -2.51 35.91 -5.91
C ALA A 47 -3.87 35.98 -6.63
N ASP A 48 -4.54 37.12 -6.49
CA ASP A 48 -5.85 37.43 -7.09
C ASP A 48 -5.74 38.06 -8.49
N GLY A 49 -4.55 38.57 -8.86
CA GLY A 49 -4.27 39.20 -10.14
C GLY A 49 -4.57 40.70 -10.18
N ILE A 50 -4.77 41.35 -9.02
CA ILE A 50 -5.03 42.79 -8.92
C ILE A 50 -3.69 43.54 -8.71
N VAL A 51 -3.54 44.68 -9.38
CA VAL A 51 -2.24 45.40 -9.53
C VAL A 51 -1.78 46.13 -8.24
N THR A 52 -2.62 46.20 -7.21
CA THR A 52 -2.28 46.80 -5.91
C THR A 52 -2.24 45.73 -4.82
N PRO A 53 -1.17 44.93 -4.72
CA PRO A 53 -0.99 44.03 -3.60
C PRO A 53 -0.82 44.86 -2.32
N ASP A 54 -1.71 44.65 -1.35
CA ASP A 54 -1.54 45.20 -0.02
C ASP A 54 -0.49 44.35 0.72
N PRO A 55 0.72 44.87 1.04
CA PRO A 55 1.80 44.05 1.60
C PRO A 55 1.49 43.46 2.98
N PHE A 56 0.46 43.98 3.65
CA PHE A 56 0.11 43.64 5.02
C PHE A 56 -1.15 42.79 5.14
N ASN A 57 -1.93 42.65 4.06
CA ASN A 57 -3.21 41.94 4.06
C ASN A 57 -3.24 40.85 2.99
N GLN A 58 -3.73 39.68 3.37
CA GLN A 58 -3.87 38.54 2.47
C GLN A 58 -5.11 38.73 1.57
N PRO A 59 -5.07 38.37 0.27
CA PRO A 59 -6.20 38.61 -0.63
C PRO A 59 -7.42 37.78 -0.23
N ASP A 60 -8.62 38.31 -0.46
CA ASP A 60 -9.89 37.63 -0.10
C ASP A 60 -10.01 36.22 -0.73
N CYS A 61 -9.39 36.02 -1.90
CA CYS A 61 -9.36 34.72 -2.58
C CYS A 61 -8.64 33.63 -1.78
N TYR A 62 -7.76 34.00 -0.84
CA TYR A 62 -7.05 33.07 0.02
C TYR A 62 -8.00 32.37 1.00
N TYR A 63 -8.91 33.12 1.62
CA TYR A 63 -9.86 32.57 2.59
C TYR A 63 -10.86 31.62 1.96
N ASN A 64 -11.19 31.85 0.68
CA ASN A 64 -12.10 31.01 -0.09
C ASN A 64 -11.38 29.94 -0.96
N TYR A 65 -10.05 29.90 -0.96
CA TYR A 65 -9.24 29.02 -1.81
C TYR A 65 -9.57 29.12 -3.32
N THR A 66 -9.91 30.32 -3.79
CA THR A 66 -10.31 30.59 -5.17
C THR A 66 -9.30 31.41 -5.96
N CYS A 67 -8.07 31.56 -5.46
CA CYS A 67 -7.06 32.39 -6.11
C CYS A 67 -6.68 31.83 -7.50
N PRO A 68 -6.79 32.64 -8.57
CA PRO A 68 -6.45 32.21 -9.93
C PRO A 68 -4.93 32.18 -10.19
N PHE A 69 -4.15 32.96 -9.44
CA PHE A 69 -2.70 33.11 -9.62
C PHE A 69 -1.93 32.80 -8.33
N GLY A 70 -0.60 32.88 -8.42
CA GLY A 70 0.33 32.56 -7.34
C GLY A 70 1.05 31.24 -7.54
N LEU A 71 2.13 31.05 -6.80
CA LEU A 71 3.01 29.88 -6.92
C LEU A 71 2.28 28.55 -6.67
N LEU A 72 1.22 28.56 -5.84
CA LEU A 72 0.43 27.37 -5.53
C LEU A 72 -0.64 27.06 -6.58
N ASN A 73 -1.23 28.10 -7.20
CA ASN A 73 -2.43 27.95 -8.03
C ASN A 73 -2.15 28.02 -9.54
N TYR A 74 -1.05 28.64 -9.96
CA TYR A 74 -0.74 28.84 -11.38
C TYR A 74 0.62 28.27 -11.79
N TYR A 75 0.57 27.12 -12.49
CA TYR A 75 1.77 26.37 -12.90
C TYR A 75 2.66 27.09 -13.93
N GLN A 76 2.11 28.09 -14.64
CA GLN A 76 2.81 28.90 -15.63
C GLN A 76 3.28 30.24 -15.06
N ILE A 77 3.48 30.38 -13.74
CA ILE A 77 3.88 31.64 -13.11
C ILE A 77 5.20 32.22 -13.66
N VAL A 78 6.12 31.36 -14.09
CA VAL A 78 7.38 31.80 -14.72
C VAL A 78 7.12 32.47 -16.07
N MET A 79 6.06 32.07 -16.78
CA MET A 79 5.69 32.66 -18.08
C MET A 79 5.26 34.12 -17.94
N VAL A 80 4.44 34.44 -16.93
CA VAL A 80 3.89 35.79 -16.74
C VAL A 80 4.91 36.80 -16.22
N THR A 81 6.00 36.32 -15.64
CA THR A 81 7.10 37.16 -15.10
C THR A 81 8.32 37.21 -15.99
N SER A 82 8.30 36.48 -17.11
CA SER A 82 9.35 36.52 -18.12
C SER A 82 9.25 37.77 -18.99
N VAL A 83 10.40 38.29 -19.42
CA VAL A 83 10.49 39.46 -20.33
C VAL A 83 9.68 39.24 -21.62
N TRP A 84 9.65 38.01 -22.12
CA TRP A 84 8.84 37.63 -23.28
C TRP A 84 8.18 36.27 -23.07
N PRO A 85 6.88 36.21 -22.70
CA PRO A 85 6.18 34.98 -22.33
C PRO A 85 6.34 33.79 -23.30
N PRO A 86 6.31 33.97 -24.64
CA PRO A 86 6.47 32.87 -25.58
C PRO A 86 7.81 32.13 -25.49
N ILE A 87 8.88 32.77 -25.00
CA ILE A 87 10.21 32.14 -24.90
C ILE A 87 10.20 30.94 -23.96
N ILE A 88 9.41 31.01 -22.89
CA ILE A 88 9.29 29.93 -21.90
C ILE A 88 8.57 28.74 -22.53
N SER A 89 7.49 28.98 -23.28
CA SER A 89 6.78 27.92 -23.99
C SER A 89 7.67 27.21 -25.01
N ILE A 90 8.45 27.97 -25.79
CA ILE A 90 9.42 27.39 -26.74
C ILE A 90 10.47 26.55 -26.01
N GLY A 91 10.98 27.05 -24.88
CA GLY A 91 11.94 26.32 -24.04
C GLY A 91 11.38 25.01 -23.50
N ILE A 92 10.13 25.00 -23.01
CA ILE A 92 9.45 23.80 -22.52
C ILE A 92 9.29 22.78 -23.65
N ILE A 93 8.83 23.21 -24.82
CA ILE A 93 8.66 22.32 -25.98
C ILE A 93 10.01 21.72 -26.39
N ALA A 94 11.06 22.56 -26.49
CA ALA A 94 12.39 22.08 -26.85
C ALA A 94 12.96 21.09 -25.82
N ALA A 95 12.86 21.40 -24.53
CA ALA A 95 13.39 20.55 -23.45
C ALA A 95 12.64 19.20 -23.34
N THR A 96 11.32 19.21 -23.47
CA THR A 96 10.49 18.01 -23.43
C THR A 96 10.74 17.12 -24.66
N LEU A 97 10.81 17.72 -25.85
CA LEU A 97 11.11 17.02 -27.09
C LEU A 97 12.51 16.41 -27.09
N CYS A 98 13.53 17.13 -26.60
CA CYS A 98 14.89 16.59 -26.44
C CYS A 98 14.92 15.38 -25.49
N SER A 99 14.22 15.46 -24.35
CA SER A 99 14.16 14.37 -23.37
C SER A 99 13.40 13.15 -23.92
N ALA A 100 12.34 13.39 -24.68
CA ALA A 100 11.56 12.35 -25.36
C ALA A 100 12.40 11.64 -26.44
N LEU A 101 13.10 12.40 -27.29
CA LEU A 101 13.99 11.83 -28.33
C LEU A 101 15.13 11.02 -27.72
N ALA A 102 15.76 11.53 -26.65
CA ALA A 102 16.81 10.79 -25.96
C ALA A 102 16.31 9.45 -25.39
N SER A 103 15.09 9.43 -24.84
CA SER A 103 14.45 8.20 -24.33
C SER A 103 14.03 7.24 -25.44
N LEU A 104 13.53 7.78 -26.56
CA LEU A 104 13.12 7.02 -27.74
C LEU A 104 14.29 6.28 -28.38
N VAL A 105 15.50 6.87 -28.39
CA VAL A 105 16.70 6.24 -28.96
C VAL A 105 17.39 5.31 -27.97
N SER A 106 17.37 5.65 -26.67
CA SER A 106 18.09 4.87 -25.65
C SER A 106 17.40 3.56 -25.29
N ALA A 107 16.08 3.56 -25.07
CA ALA A 107 15.37 2.37 -24.60
C ALA A 107 15.44 1.18 -25.58
N PRO A 108 15.23 1.34 -26.90
CA PRO A 108 15.33 0.25 -27.86
C PRO A 108 16.73 -0.34 -27.98
N LYS A 109 17.79 0.47 -27.83
CA LYS A 109 19.18 0.01 -27.88
C LYS A 109 19.55 -0.81 -26.65
N ILE A 110 19.12 -0.40 -25.46
CA ILE A 110 19.28 -1.19 -24.24
C ILE A 110 18.50 -2.51 -24.36
N PHE A 111 17.26 -2.45 -24.85
CA PHE A 111 16.44 -3.64 -25.05
C PHE A 111 17.05 -4.62 -26.05
N GLN A 112 17.64 -4.11 -27.14
CA GLN A 112 18.37 -4.93 -28.10
C GLN A 112 19.56 -5.64 -27.45
N ALA A 113 20.39 -4.93 -26.68
CA ALA A 113 21.55 -5.53 -26.00
C ALA A 113 21.12 -6.69 -25.07
N ILE A 114 20.03 -6.52 -24.31
CA ILE A 114 19.47 -7.58 -23.47
C ILE A 114 19.00 -8.78 -24.30
N CYS A 115 18.43 -8.54 -25.49
CA CYS A 115 17.97 -9.61 -26.37
C CYS A 115 19.14 -10.35 -27.05
N GLU A 116 20.28 -9.69 -27.26
CA GLU A 116 21.52 -10.30 -27.77
C GLU A 116 22.14 -11.27 -26.74
N ASP A 117 22.01 -10.96 -25.45
CA ASP A 117 22.50 -11.81 -24.34
C ASP A 117 21.73 -13.14 -24.16
N ASN A 118 20.66 -13.39 -24.92
CA ASN A 118 19.84 -14.61 -24.90
C ASN A 118 19.33 -15.02 -23.50
N VAL A 119 19.19 -14.08 -22.56
CA VAL A 119 18.68 -14.35 -21.19
C VAL A 119 17.25 -14.88 -21.22
N ILE A 120 16.43 -14.40 -22.16
CA ILE A 120 15.03 -14.80 -22.35
C ILE A 120 14.83 -15.22 -23.82
N PRO A 121 14.65 -16.51 -24.14
CA PRO A 121 14.57 -16.97 -25.53
C PRO A 121 13.33 -16.47 -26.28
N ALA A 122 12.25 -16.11 -25.57
CA ALA A 122 11.01 -15.62 -26.17
C ALA A 122 11.14 -14.24 -26.86
N ILE A 123 12.07 -13.38 -26.40
CA ILE A 123 12.24 -12.01 -26.92
C ILE A 123 13.37 -11.89 -27.95
N ARG A 124 14.00 -13.01 -28.33
CA ARG A 124 15.12 -13.05 -29.28
C ARG A 124 14.82 -12.39 -30.64
N MET A 125 13.55 -12.35 -31.04
CA MET A 125 13.14 -11.69 -32.28
C MET A 125 13.47 -10.19 -32.35
N PHE A 126 13.70 -9.54 -31.19
CA PHE A 126 14.04 -8.12 -31.07
C PHE A 126 15.55 -7.85 -31.07
N ALA A 127 16.40 -8.88 -30.98
CA ALA A 127 17.86 -8.75 -31.06
C ALA A 127 18.38 -8.40 -32.46
N LYS A 128 17.58 -8.64 -33.51
CA LYS A 128 18.00 -8.41 -34.90
C LYS A 128 18.05 -6.91 -35.21
N GLY A 129 19.25 -6.35 -35.31
CA GLY A 129 19.47 -5.01 -35.83
C GLY A 129 19.55 -4.98 -37.37
N TYR A 130 19.40 -3.78 -37.93
CA TYR A 130 19.31 -3.53 -39.37
C TYR A 130 20.19 -2.36 -39.80
N GLY A 131 20.83 -2.49 -40.97
CA GLY A 131 21.65 -1.42 -41.57
C GLY A 131 23.07 -1.32 -40.97
N PRO A 132 23.86 -0.32 -41.41
CA PRO A 132 25.26 -0.18 -40.99
C PRO A 132 25.43 0.19 -39.51
N GLY A 133 24.40 0.74 -38.87
CA GLY A 133 24.38 1.11 -37.45
C GLY A 133 23.81 0.06 -36.50
N ASN A 134 23.48 -1.14 -36.99
CA ASN A 134 22.83 -2.22 -36.23
C ASN A 134 21.56 -1.77 -35.47
N ASP A 135 20.72 -0.94 -36.09
CA ASP A 135 19.57 -0.32 -35.38
C ASP A 135 18.38 -1.30 -35.20
N PRO A 136 17.78 -1.38 -33.99
CA PRO A 136 16.74 -2.36 -33.68
C PRO A 136 15.35 -1.86 -34.08
N ARG A 137 15.03 -1.89 -35.38
CA ARG A 137 13.74 -1.40 -35.93
C ARG A 137 12.51 -2.00 -35.24
N ARG A 138 12.57 -3.29 -34.88
CA ARG A 138 11.47 -3.98 -34.17
C ARG A 138 11.27 -3.46 -32.74
N ALA A 139 12.36 -3.11 -32.05
CA ALA A 139 12.29 -2.55 -30.71
C ALA A 139 11.78 -1.10 -30.74
N TYR A 140 12.13 -0.31 -31.76
CA TYR A 140 11.52 1.00 -32.01
C TYR A 140 10.01 0.91 -32.24
N ALA A 141 9.57 -0.06 -33.07
CA ALA A 141 8.14 -0.29 -33.29
C ALA A 141 7.42 -0.69 -32.00
N LEU A 142 8.01 -1.58 -31.20
CA LEU A 142 7.46 -1.96 -29.89
C LEU A 142 7.35 -0.74 -28.96
N ALA A 143 8.41 0.06 -28.84
CA ALA A 143 8.42 1.28 -28.05
C ALA A 143 7.31 2.25 -28.50
N PHE A 144 7.14 2.44 -29.81
CA PHE A 144 6.07 3.27 -30.37
C PHE A 144 4.68 2.79 -29.98
N PHE A 145 4.38 1.49 -30.11
CA PHE A 145 3.06 0.96 -29.74
C PHE A 145 2.82 1.03 -28.23
N VAL A 146 3.82 0.72 -27.41
CA VAL A 146 3.72 0.84 -25.94
C VAL A 146 3.49 2.28 -25.54
N THR A 147 4.27 3.23 -26.07
CA THR A 147 4.09 4.66 -25.77
C THR A 147 2.73 5.15 -26.25
N THR A 148 2.27 4.75 -27.44
CA THR A 148 0.95 5.12 -27.96
C THR A 148 -0.17 4.55 -27.10
N ALA A 149 -0.05 3.29 -26.65
CA ALA A 149 -1.02 2.68 -25.74
C ALA A 149 -1.07 3.40 -24.39
N VAL A 150 0.08 3.81 -23.86
CA VAL A 150 0.17 4.60 -22.61
C VAL A 150 -0.42 6.01 -22.79
N LEU A 151 -0.26 6.63 -23.96
CA LEU A 151 -0.85 7.94 -24.28
C LEU A 151 -2.36 7.87 -24.54
N MET A 152 -2.86 6.75 -25.05
CA MET A 152 -4.29 6.53 -25.36
C MET A 152 -5.13 6.23 -24.12
N ILE A 153 -4.53 5.60 -23.12
CA ILE A 153 -5.11 5.63 -21.78
C ILE A 153 -4.93 7.08 -21.33
N ASP A 154 -6.02 7.79 -21.04
CA ASP A 154 -5.96 9.12 -20.45
C ASP A 154 -5.42 8.95 -19.02
N VAL A 155 -4.12 8.67 -18.93
CA VAL A 155 -3.39 8.44 -17.70
C VAL A 155 -3.16 9.81 -17.11
N ASN A 156 -4.22 10.36 -16.55
CA ASN A 156 -4.13 11.18 -15.36
C ASN A 156 -3.46 10.28 -14.31
N TRP A 157 -2.12 10.26 -14.24
CA TRP A 157 -1.36 9.56 -13.19
C TRP A 157 -1.61 10.15 -11.79
N GLY A 158 -2.72 10.87 -11.61
CA GLY A 158 -2.65 12.14 -10.93
C GLY A 158 -1.70 13.07 -11.68
N THR A 159 -2.12 14.31 -11.94
CA THR A 159 -1.15 15.38 -12.17
C THR A 159 -0.05 15.28 -11.12
N SER A 160 1.22 15.55 -11.47
CA SER A 160 2.34 15.50 -10.50
C SER A 160 2.01 16.23 -9.19
N THR A 161 1.14 17.24 -9.26
CA THR A 161 0.52 17.95 -8.13
C THR A 161 -0.29 17.06 -7.19
N THR A 162 -1.18 16.18 -7.66
CA THR A 162 -1.90 15.24 -6.78
C THR A 162 -0.98 14.21 -6.13
N ALA A 163 0.05 13.74 -6.84
CA ALA A 163 1.06 12.85 -6.27
C ALA A 163 1.95 13.56 -5.23
N THR A 164 2.36 14.80 -5.48
CA THR A 164 3.10 15.61 -4.50
C THR A 164 2.23 16.01 -3.31
N THR A 165 0.97 16.39 -3.53
CA THR A 165 0.03 16.69 -2.45
C THR A 165 -0.18 15.46 -1.57
N TYR A 166 -0.29 14.26 -2.17
CA TYR A 166 -0.34 13.00 -1.43
C TYR A 166 0.97 12.71 -0.67
N MET A 167 2.14 12.91 -1.30
CA MET A 167 3.44 12.72 -0.61
C MET A 167 3.68 13.75 0.51
N HIS A 168 3.25 15.00 0.34
CA HIS A 168 3.34 16.07 1.34
C HIS A 168 2.37 15.84 2.49
N THR A 169 1.13 15.44 2.21
CA THR A 169 0.17 15.05 3.27
C THR A 169 0.65 13.81 4.00
N LEU A 170 1.12 12.77 3.30
CA LEU A 170 1.69 11.57 3.93
C LEU A 170 2.92 11.89 4.78
N SER A 171 3.85 12.69 4.26
CA SER A 171 5.05 13.10 5.01
C SER A 171 4.70 14.03 6.17
N GLY A 172 3.69 14.89 6.01
CA GLY A 172 3.14 15.73 7.07
C GLY A 172 2.51 14.89 8.17
N VAL A 173 1.70 13.89 7.82
CA VAL A 173 1.11 12.92 8.78
C VAL A 173 2.20 12.09 9.45
N MET A 174 3.23 11.63 8.73
CA MET A 174 4.35 10.90 9.33
C MET A 174 5.23 11.79 10.22
N LYS A 175 5.39 13.07 9.89
CA LYS A 175 6.06 14.06 10.76
C LYS A 175 5.22 14.35 11.99
N LEU A 176 3.92 14.59 11.86
CA LEU A 176 2.96 14.71 12.98
C LEU A 176 2.90 13.46 13.85
N ALA A 177 3.13 12.28 13.29
CA ALA A 177 3.23 11.03 14.04
C ALA A 177 4.59 10.87 14.75
N LYS A 178 5.64 11.55 14.28
CA LYS A 178 6.99 11.53 14.86
C LYS A 178 7.24 12.68 15.83
N ASP A 179 6.62 13.83 15.61
CA ASP A 179 6.70 14.99 16.47
C ASP A 179 5.86 14.70 17.72
N GLU A 180 6.52 14.68 18.88
CA GLU A 180 5.79 14.69 20.15
C GLU A 180 5.04 16.01 20.26
N PHE A 181 3.71 15.93 20.19
CA PHE A 181 2.82 17.07 20.39
C PHE A 181 3.27 17.89 21.61
N HIS A 182 3.68 19.14 21.38
CA HIS A 182 3.72 20.19 22.41
C HIS A 182 2.32 20.72 22.73
N VAL A 183 1.30 19.87 22.62
CA VAL A 183 0.04 20.06 23.33
C VAL A 183 0.18 19.27 24.62
N LYS A 184 0.11 19.98 25.76
CA LYS A 184 0.10 19.40 27.11
C LYS A 184 -1.16 18.55 27.34
N ASN A 185 -1.33 17.49 26.55
CA ASN A 185 -2.27 16.42 26.83
C ASN A 185 -1.49 15.29 27.49
N TYR A 186 -1.91 15.01 28.72
CA TYR A 186 -1.42 13.99 29.64
C TYR A 186 -1.04 12.67 28.93
N ARG A 187 0.27 12.37 28.84
CA ARG A 187 0.79 11.02 28.55
C ARG A 187 1.28 10.40 29.86
N PRO A 188 0.76 9.23 30.30
CA PRO A 188 1.27 8.58 31.50
C PRO A 188 2.72 8.09 31.30
N GLN A 189 3.55 8.30 32.33
CA GLN A 189 5.01 8.21 32.33
C GLN A 189 5.57 6.77 32.43
N ASP A 190 5.16 5.84 31.57
CA ASP A 190 5.79 4.49 31.52
C ASP A 190 6.08 4.04 30.08
N THR A 191 6.91 4.80 29.37
CA THR A 191 7.19 4.60 27.94
C THR A 191 8.19 3.46 27.67
N THR A 192 8.99 3.03 28.64
CA THR A 192 9.94 1.92 28.46
C THR A 192 9.21 0.57 28.40
N GLN A 193 8.24 0.33 29.29
CA GLN A 193 7.43 -0.88 29.26
C GLN A 193 6.57 -0.96 27.99
N MET A 194 5.94 0.15 27.60
CA MET A 194 5.08 0.18 26.41
C MET A 194 5.87 -0.02 25.11
N ASN A 195 7.07 0.57 25.00
CA ASN A 195 7.96 0.34 23.85
C ASN A 195 8.46 -1.11 23.78
N GLN A 196 8.73 -1.75 24.93
CA GLN A 196 9.09 -3.17 24.97
C GLN A 196 7.91 -4.07 24.56
N GLN A 197 6.69 -3.76 25.02
CA GLN A 197 5.48 -4.49 24.63
C GLN A 197 5.17 -4.33 23.14
N LEU A 198 5.35 -3.12 22.59
CA LEU A 198 5.17 -2.87 21.16
C LEU A 198 6.23 -3.61 20.31
N ALA A 199 7.48 -3.65 20.77
CA ALA A 199 8.53 -4.42 20.11
C ALA A 199 8.25 -5.93 20.14
N ALA A 200 7.71 -6.44 21.25
CA ALA A 200 7.27 -7.82 21.36
C ALA A 200 6.10 -8.13 20.41
N ALA A 201 5.10 -7.24 20.33
CA ALA A 201 3.97 -7.39 19.42
C ALA A 201 4.41 -7.45 17.95
N ARG A 202 5.33 -6.57 17.52
CA ARG A 202 5.90 -6.59 16.16
C ARG A 202 6.60 -7.92 15.83
N ARG A 203 7.37 -8.48 16.78
CA ARG A 203 8.03 -9.79 16.59
C ARG A 203 7.01 -10.91 16.41
N THR A 204 5.93 -10.89 17.19
CA THR A 204 4.84 -11.88 17.09
C THR A 204 4.10 -11.75 15.77
N GLU A 205 3.89 -10.53 15.28
CA GLU A 205 3.28 -10.25 13.98
C GLU A 205 4.13 -10.82 12.84
N ASP A 206 5.45 -10.54 12.83
CA ASP A 206 6.37 -11.06 11.83
C ASP A 206 6.45 -12.59 11.83
N MET A 207 6.45 -13.20 13.02
CA MET A 207 6.46 -14.65 13.16
C MET A 207 5.17 -15.28 12.62
N SER A 208 4.02 -14.69 12.96
CA SER A 208 2.71 -15.15 12.49
C SER A 208 2.57 -14.98 10.98
N GLN A 209 3.05 -13.87 10.43
CA GLN A 209 3.06 -13.60 8.99
C GLN A 209 3.92 -14.62 8.23
N LYS A 210 5.08 -15.00 8.78
CA LYS A 210 5.93 -16.06 8.22
C LYS A 210 5.23 -17.42 8.25
N ASN A 211 4.52 -17.74 9.34
CA ASN A 211 3.78 -19.00 9.46
C ASN A 211 2.61 -19.09 8.47
N LEU A 212 1.84 -18.00 8.28
CA LEU A 212 0.80 -17.93 7.25
C LEU A 212 1.34 -18.19 5.85
N ARG A 213 2.47 -17.55 5.51
CA ARG A 213 3.13 -17.74 4.20
C ARG A 213 3.59 -19.17 3.98
N LYS A 214 4.15 -19.82 5.00
CA LYS A 214 4.55 -21.25 4.93
C LYS A 214 3.37 -22.18 4.67
N GLN A 215 2.18 -21.83 5.20
CA GLN A 215 0.95 -22.59 4.97
C GLN A 215 0.26 -22.25 3.63
N GLY A 216 0.83 -21.35 2.83
CA GLY A 216 0.24 -20.91 1.56
C GLY A 216 -1.03 -20.06 1.72
N ILE A 217 -1.29 -19.54 2.92
CA ILE A 217 -2.46 -18.71 3.20
C ILE A 217 -2.15 -17.27 2.78
N LYS A 218 -2.98 -16.73 1.87
CA LYS A 218 -2.90 -15.33 1.44
C LYS A 218 -3.62 -14.46 2.47
N GLY A 219 -2.86 -13.85 3.38
CA GLY A 219 -3.40 -13.00 4.44
C GLY A 219 -2.36 -12.08 5.05
N VAL A 220 -2.83 -11.14 5.87
CA VAL A 220 -2.02 -10.19 6.62
C VAL A 220 -2.31 -10.37 8.11
N CYS A 221 -1.28 -10.62 8.90
CA CYS A 221 -1.33 -10.56 10.35
C CYS A 221 -1.21 -9.11 10.82
N LYS A 222 -1.98 -8.74 11.83
CA LYS A 222 -1.86 -7.47 12.55
C LYS A 222 -1.90 -7.76 14.05
N ALA A 223 -0.93 -7.24 14.81
CA ALA A 223 -0.91 -7.36 16.26
C ALA A 223 -1.26 -6.02 16.91
N VAL A 224 -2.03 -6.07 18.00
CA VAL A 224 -2.36 -4.91 18.83
C VAL A 224 -1.98 -5.18 20.28
N VAL A 225 -1.61 -4.13 21.00
CA VAL A 225 -1.31 -4.18 22.43
C VAL A 225 -2.40 -3.39 23.14
N ALA A 226 -3.17 -4.07 23.99
CA ALA A 226 -4.25 -3.47 24.77
C ALA A 226 -4.23 -4.03 26.19
N ARG A 227 -4.88 -3.32 27.13
CA ARG A 227 -4.92 -3.73 28.54
C ARG A 227 -5.90 -4.87 28.78
N THR A 228 -6.96 -4.92 27.98
CA THR A 228 -7.97 -5.97 28.00
C THR A 228 -8.16 -6.55 26.60
N LEU A 229 -8.67 -7.78 26.54
CA LEU A 229 -9.01 -8.42 25.27
C LEU A 229 -10.11 -7.65 24.52
N GLU A 230 -11.05 -7.07 25.25
CA GLU A 230 -12.14 -6.25 24.71
C GLU A 230 -11.59 -5.02 23.97
N GLU A 231 -10.75 -4.22 24.64
CA GLU A 231 -10.11 -3.05 24.03
C GLU A 231 -9.28 -3.46 22.79
N GLY A 232 -8.58 -4.60 22.85
CA GLY A 232 -7.79 -5.11 21.73
C GLY A 232 -8.65 -5.51 20.53
N CYS A 233 -9.77 -6.18 20.76
CA CYS A 233 -10.72 -6.52 19.71
C CYS A 233 -11.32 -5.25 19.08
N ASP A 234 -11.70 -4.26 19.88
CA ASP A 234 -12.28 -3.01 19.38
C ASP A 234 -11.30 -2.23 18.51
N MET A 235 -10.04 -2.15 18.94
CA MET A 235 -8.96 -1.57 18.13
C MET A 235 -8.78 -2.32 16.81
N LEU A 236 -8.86 -3.66 16.81
CA LEU A 236 -8.76 -4.44 15.58
C LEU A 236 -9.95 -4.22 14.66
N TYR A 237 -11.17 -4.15 15.19
CA TYR A 237 -12.37 -3.92 14.37
C TYR A 237 -12.33 -2.55 13.67
N GLN A 238 -11.85 -1.52 14.37
CA GLN A 238 -11.80 -0.16 13.82
C GLN A 238 -10.56 0.12 12.96
N ALA A 239 -9.42 -0.50 13.27
CA ALA A 239 -8.15 -0.18 12.62
C ALA A 239 -7.70 -1.22 11.57
N SER A 240 -8.45 -2.31 11.36
CA SER A 240 -8.09 -3.31 10.37
C SER A 240 -8.60 -2.93 8.98
N GLY A 241 -7.71 -2.96 8.00
CA GLY A 241 -8.01 -2.63 6.60
C GLY A 241 -7.44 -1.30 6.13
N LEU A 242 -7.53 -1.04 4.83
CA LEU A 242 -7.08 0.19 4.19
C LEU A 242 -8.04 0.59 3.08
N GLY A 243 -8.70 1.75 3.21
CA GLY A 243 -9.67 2.24 2.23
C GLY A 243 -10.86 1.28 2.09
N ARG A 244 -11.11 0.78 0.86
CA ARG A 244 -12.18 -0.21 0.60
C ARG A 244 -11.82 -1.64 0.99
N LEU A 245 -10.58 -1.90 1.41
CA LEU A 245 -10.11 -3.22 1.86
C LEU A 245 -10.25 -3.35 3.38
N THR A 246 -11.48 -3.28 3.88
CA THR A 246 -11.82 -3.50 5.28
C THR A 246 -12.40 -4.91 5.50
N PRO A 247 -12.19 -5.53 6.67
CA PRO A 247 -12.82 -6.80 6.99
C PRO A 247 -14.32 -6.61 7.17
N ASN A 248 -15.12 -7.44 6.50
CA ASN A 248 -16.59 -7.42 6.62
C ASN A 248 -17.12 -8.58 7.45
N ILE A 249 -16.27 -9.57 7.76
CA ILE A 249 -16.63 -10.75 8.55
C ILE A 249 -15.54 -11.00 9.59
N VAL A 250 -15.97 -11.18 10.84
CA VAL A 250 -15.14 -11.58 11.96
C VAL A 250 -15.34 -13.08 12.20
N LEU A 251 -14.25 -13.85 12.12
CA LEU A 251 -14.24 -15.29 12.41
C LEU A 251 -13.52 -15.55 13.74
N LEU A 252 -14.20 -16.20 14.68
CA LEU A 252 -13.69 -16.47 16.02
C LEU A 252 -13.77 -17.96 16.35
N GLY A 253 -12.81 -18.45 17.13
CA GLY A 253 -12.89 -19.78 17.74
C GLY A 253 -13.75 -19.75 19.00
N PHE A 254 -14.54 -20.81 19.23
CA PHE A 254 -15.34 -20.96 20.44
C PHE A 254 -14.44 -21.27 21.65
N ILE A 255 -14.54 -20.46 22.70
CA ILE A 255 -13.77 -20.63 23.94
C ILE A 255 -14.52 -21.60 24.87
N GLU A 256 -13.96 -22.80 25.07
CA GLU A 256 -14.59 -23.84 25.89
C GLU A 256 -14.45 -23.60 27.41
N ASN A 257 -13.34 -23.02 27.87
CA ASN A 257 -13.05 -22.82 29.30
C ASN A 257 -13.52 -21.44 29.82
N ASP A 258 -14.02 -21.45 31.07
CA ASP A 258 -14.53 -20.36 31.90
C ASP A 258 -15.53 -19.35 31.29
N ALA A 259 -16.71 -19.26 31.91
CA ALA A 259 -17.76 -18.30 31.56
C ALA A 259 -17.28 -16.83 31.65
N VAL A 260 -16.23 -16.58 32.42
CA VAL A 260 -15.61 -15.25 32.62
C VAL A 260 -14.84 -14.79 31.38
N ASP A 261 -14.21 -15.68 30.62
CA ASP A 261 -13.51 -15.29 29.39
C ASP A 261 -14.47 -15.11 28.21
N ARG A 262 -15.63 -15.79 28.24
CA ARG A 262 -16.69 -15.62 27.24
C ARG A 262 -17.36 -14.23 27.31
N SER A 263 -17.44 -13.62 28.49
CA SER A 263 -18.00 -12.28 28.66
C SER A 263 -17.03 -11.15 28.30
N ARG A 264 -15.74 -11.45 28.10
CA ARG A 264 -14.71 -10.47 27.73
C ARG A 264 -14.69 -10.10 26.25
N ILE A 265 -15.29 -10.91 25.38
CA ILE A 265 -15.43 -10.59 23.96
C ILE A 265 -16.86 -10.14 23.70
N LYS A 266 -17.07 -8.81 23.65
CA LYS A 266 -18.37 -8.25 23.31
C LYS A 266 -18.61 -8.34 21.81
N LEU A 267 -19.30 -9.40 21.39
CA LEU A 267 -19.74 -9.57 19.99
C LEU A 267 -20.66 -8.43 19.53
N SER A 268 -21.32 -7.74 20.47
CA SER A 268 -22.12 -6.54 20.18
C SER A 268 -21.32 -5.49 19.40
N GLN A 269 -20.03 -5.31 19.70
CA GLN A 269 -19.22 -4.31 19.02
C GLN A 269 -18.93 -4.66 17.56
N ALA A 270 -18.88 -5.95 17.22
CA ALA A 270 -18.76 -6.37 15.82
C ALA A 270 -20.04 -6.04 15.04
N PHE A 271 -21.22 -6.25 15.65
CA PHE A 271 -22.50 -5.89 15.04
C PHE A 271 -22.70 -4.38 14.90
N TYR A 272 -22.23 -3.56 15.84
CA TYR A 272 -22.26 -2.10 15.71
C TYR A 272 -21.41 -1.57 14.54
N ASN A 273 -20.41 -2.32 14.12
CA ASN A 273 -19.56 -1.99 12.96
C ASN A 273 -20.05 -2.65 11.65
N ASP A 274 -21.31 -3.10 11.59
CA ASP A 274 -21.93 -3.78 10.44
C ASP A 274 -21.15 -5.02 9.95
N MET A 275 -20.41 -5.70 10.83
CA MET A 275 -19.66 -6.89 10.47
C MET A 275 -20.47 -8.17 10.68
N GLY A 276 -20.33 -9.12 9.76
CA GLY A 276 -20.81 -10.48 9.96
C GLY A 276 -19.96 -11.22 11.01
N VAL A 277 -20.59 -11.98 11.89
CA VAL A 277 -19.88 -12.74 12.94
C VAL A 277 -20.04 -14.24 12.67
N GLY A 278 -18.91 -14.95 12.58
CA GLY A 278 -18.87 -16.41 12.50
C GLY A 278 -18.10 -17.01 13.67
N VAL A 279 -18.72 -17.94 14.40
CA VAL A 279 -18.08 -18.65 15.52
C VAL A 279 -17.87 -20.10 15.15
N PHE A 280 -16.61 -20.54 15.15
CA PHE A 280 -16.23 -21.91 14.85
C PHE A 280 -16.02 -22.71 16.14
N ARG A 281 -16.69 -23.85 16.25
CA ARG A 281 -16.53 -24.79 17.37
C ARG A 281 -16.15 -26.16 16.85
N SER A 282 -15.03 -26.69 17.33
CA SER A 282 -14.61 -28.07 17.08
C SER A 282 -14.77 -28.91 18.33
N LYS A 283 -15.23 -30.16 18.18
CA LYS A 283 -15.25 -31.15 19.28
C LYS A 283 -13.84 -31.60 19.69
N SER A 284 -12.83 -31.31 18.87
CA SER A 284 -11.43 -31.58 19.21
C SER A 284 -10.85 -30.39 19.97
N SER A 285 -10.60 -30.58 21.27
CA SER A 285 -10.11 -29.57 22.23
C SER A 285 -8.72 -28.99 21.92
N LYS A 286 -8.12 -29.35 20.77
CA LYS A 286 -6.75 -28.98 20.34
C LYS A 286 -6.71 -27.91 19.23
N ALA A 287 -7.86 -27.43 18.75
CA ALA A 287 -7.90 -26.51 17.61
C ALA A 287 -7.72 -25.02 17.97
N PHE A 288 -8.10 -24.60 19.19
CA PHE A 288 -8.16 -23.18 19.57
C PHE A 288 -7.77 -22.91 21.03
N ARG A 289 -6.74 -23.58 21.57
CA ARG A 289 -6.17 -23.15 22.85
C ARG A 289 -5.36 -21.87 22.64
N ALA A 290 -5.96 -20.72 22.93
CA ALA A 290 -5.20 -19.57 23.42
C ALA A 290 -4.64 -19.98 24.78
N HIS A 291 -3.34 -20.19 24.87
CA HIS A 291 -2.69 -20.45 26.16
C HIS A 291 -2.87 -19.21 27.05
N PRO A 292 -3.45 -19.33 28.26
CA PRO A 292 -3.38 -18.25 29.23
C PRO A 292 -1.92 -18.12 29.69
N ASP A 293 -1.40 -16.90 29.54
CA ASP A 293 -0.25 -16.32 30.23
C ASP A 293 0.98 -17.20 30.48
N LYS A 294 2.04 -16.98 29.69
CA LYS A 294 3.40 -17.05 30.24
C LYS A 294 3.76 -15.64 30.71
N LYS A 295 3.69 -15.40 32.03
CA LYS A 295 4.28 -14.19 32.65
C LYS A 295 5.72 -14.05 32.15
N ILE A 296 5.98 -13.02 31.34
CA ILE A 296 7.35 -12.66 30.96
C ILE A 296 8.04 -12.16 32.23
N ARG A 297 8.96 -12.96 32.76
CA ARG A 297 9.80 -12.60 33.90
C ARG A 297 11.15 -12.13 33.35
N VAL A 298 11.51 -10.88 33.63
CA VAL A 298 12.83 -10.31 33.34
C VAL A 298 13.79 -10.74 34.45
N GLY A 299 14.88 -11.43 34.10
CA GLY A 299 16.02 -11.67 35.00
C GLY A 299 16.40 -13.14 35.26
N ASN A 300 17.62 -13.47 34.83
CA ASN A 300 18.60 -14.54 35.11
C ASN A 300 18.21 -15.93 35.65
N SER A 301 18.77 -16.93 34.93
CA SER A 301 19.03 -18.34 35.28
C SER A 301 17.96 -19.38 34.92
N ALA A 302 18.03 -19.75 33.64
CA ALA A 302 18.22 -21.10 33.06
C ALA A 302 17.18 -22.23 33.22
N VAL A 303 16.99 -22.89 32.06
CA VAL A 303 16.58 -24.28 31.79
C VAL A 303 15.07 -24.60 31.75
N SER A 304 14.54 -24.76 30.54
CA SER A 304 14.23 -26.09 29.97
C SER A 304 13.62 -25.92 28.58
N ASP A 305 14.34 -26.44 27.59
CA ASP A 305 13.79 -26.76 26.28
C ASP A 305 12.65 -27.75 26.50
N SER A 306 11.42 -27.31 26.24
CA SER A 306 10.25 -28.16 26.23
C SER A 306 9.45 -27.83 24.98
N SER A 307 9.86 -28.51 23.91
CA SER A 307 9.02 -28.97 22.81
C SER A 307 7.79 -28.11 22.56
N VAL A 308 7.90 -27.17 21.61
CA VAL A 308 6.74 -26.65 20.89
C VAL A 308 6.14 -27.83 20.14
N THR A 309 5.26 -28.58 20.82
CA THR A 309 4.48 -29.65 20.21
C THR A 309 3.49 -28.98 19.27
N THR A 310 3.94 -28.84 18.03
CA THR A 310 3.22 -28.27 16.90
C THR A 310 2.12 -29.25 16.50
N HIS A 311 0.99 -29.26 17.20
CA HIS A 311 -0.21 -30.00 16.79
C HIS A 311 -1.44 -29.18 17.19
N SER A 312 -2.15 -28.54 16.26
CA SER A 312 -2.81 -29.21 15.15
C SER A 312 -2.44 -28.59 13.81
N ILE A 313 -1.71 -29.38 13.03
CA ILE A 313 -1.79 -29.35 11.58
C ILE A 313 -3.31 -29.35 11.28
N LEU A 314 -3.84 -28.34 10.60
CA LEU A 314 -5.04 -28.52 9.79
C LEU A 314 -4.64 -29.52 8.71
N THR A 315 -4.52 -30.79 9.11
CA THR A 315 -4.26 -31.90 8.21
C THR A 315 -5.38 -31.83 7.21
N LYS A 316 -5.00 -31.77 5.94
CA LYS A 316 -5.88 -31.76 4.78
C LYS A 316 -6.68 -33.07 4.79
N THR A 317 -7.67 -33.18 5.67
CA THR A 317 -8.52 -34.36 5.77
C THR A 317 -9.54 -34.26 4.66
N THR A 318 -9.18 -34.78 3.50
CA THR A 318 -10.11 -35.02 2.40
C THR A 318 -11.03 -36.16 2.83
N SER A 319 -12.12 -35.84 3.52
CA SER A 319 -13.20 -36.82 3.73
C SER A 319 -14.03 -36.91 2.45
N LYS A 320 -13.70 -37.88 1.59
CA LYS A 320 -14.54 -38.18 0.43
C LYS A 320 -15.91 -38.64 0.93
N GLY A 321 -16.98 -37.94 0.53
CA GLY A 321 -18.36 -38.33 0.80
C GLY A 321 -19.04 -37.69 2.02
N SER A 322 -18.41 -36.74 2.72
CA SER A 322 -19.09 -35.97 3.77
C SER A 322 -20.20 -35.07 3.21
N THR A 323 -21.12 -34.64 4.08
CA THR A 323 -22.16 -33.64 3.79
C THR A 323 -22.02 -32.45 4.74
N ILE A 324 -22.29 -31.24 4.25
CA ILE A 324 -22.44 -30.04 5.09
C ILE A 324 -23.94 -29.78 5.24
N ASP A 325 -24.42 -29.87 6.47
CA ASP A 325 -25.81 -29.56 6.82
C ASP A 325 -25.91 -28.11 7.31
N VAL A 326 -26.66 -27.29 6.59
CA VAL A 326 -26.88 -25.86 6.92
C VAL A 326 -28.27 -25.70 7.50
N TRP A 327 -28.34 -25.08 8.67
CA TRP A 327 -29.57 -24.86 9.41
C TRP A 327 -29.99 -23.40 9.22
N TRP A 328 -30.93 -23.15 8.31
CA TRP A 328 -31.40 -21.79 8.03
C TRP A 328 -32.62 -21.50 8.92
N LEU A 329 -32.41 -20.64 9.91
CA LEU A 329 -33.38 -20.35 10.98
C LEU A 329 -33.94 -18.91 10.94
N SER A 330 -33.35 -18.01 10.16
CA SER A 330 -33.72 -16.58 10.11
C SER A 330 -33.49 -16.02 8.71
N ASP A 331 -34.47 -15.29 8.19
CA ASP A 331 -34.51 -14.84 6.78
C ASP A 331 -33.35 -13.89 6.40
N ASP A 332 -32.76 -13.17 7.37
CA ASP A 332 -31.68 -12.19 7.15
C ASP A 332 -30.27 -12.82 7.04
N GLY A 333 -30.19 -14.16 7.01
CA GLY A 333 -28.94 -14.91 7.11
C GLY A 333 -28.17 -15.13 5.80
N GLY A 334 -28.06 -14.16 4.89
CA GLY A 334 -27.41 -14.37 3.58
C GLY A 334 -25.99 -14.99 3.64
N LEU A 335 -25.20 -14.61 4.65
CA LEU A 335 -23.86 -15.17 4.88
C LEU A 335 -23.89 -16.68 5.20
N THR A 336 -24.96 -17.17 5.83
CA THR A 336 -25.11 -18.57 6.25
C THR A 336 -25.27 -19.53 5.08
N LEU A 337 -25.75 -19.05 3.92
CA LEU A 337 -25.82 -19.81 2.68
C LEU A 337 -24.57 -19.63 1.82
N LEU A 338 -23.98 -18.42 1.83
CA LEU A 338 -22.81 -18.10 1.02
C LEU A 338 -21.57 -18.89 1.46
N VAL A 339 -21.29 -18.97 2.77
CA VAL A 339 -20.08 -19.64 3.28
C VAL A 339 -20.05 -21.13 2.90
N PRO A 340 -21.11 -21.92 3.12
CA PRO A 340 -21.16 -23.32 2.69
C PRO A 340 -21.05 -23.48 1.17
N TYR A 341 -21.68 -22.60 0.39
CA TYR A 341 -21.57 -22.62 -1.08
C TYR A 341 -20.13 -22.41 -1.57
N LEU A 342 -19.39 -21.47 -0.98
CA LEU A 342 -17.98 -21.26 -1.33
C LEU A 342 -17.11 -22.47 -0.96
N LEU A 343 -17.44 -23.15 0.14
CA LEU A 343 -16.74 -24.36 0.57
C LEU A 343 -16.97 -25.55 -0.36
N THR A 344 -18.08 -25.60 -1.11
CA THR A 344 -18.38 -26.70 -2.05
C THR A 344 -17.88 -26.47 -3.49
N GLN A 345 -17.34 -25.28 -3.81
CA GLN A 345 -16.81 -25.01 -5.15
C GLN A 345 -15.63 -25.92 -5.52
N SER A 346 -15.53 -26.29 -6.80
CA SER A 346 -14.42 -27.09 -7.32
C SER A 346 -13.09 -26.35 -7.11
N LYS A 347 -12.09 -27.01 -6.50
CA LYS A 347 -10.81 -26.49 -5.97
C LYS A 347 -10.84 -25.94 -4.53
N SER A 348 -11.99 -25.91 -3.85
CA SER A 348 -12.06 -25.65 -2.41
C SER A 348 -11.56 -26.85 -1.59
N TYR A 349 -11.20 -26.61 -0.33
CA TYR A 349 -10.61 -27.63 0.56
C TYR A 349 -11.51 -28.85 0.82
N LEU A 350 -12.81 -28.77 0.50
CA LEU A 350 -13.83 -29.77 0.79
C LEU A 350 -14.72 -30.03 -0.45
N GLU A 351 -14.42 -31.06 -1.24
CA GLU A 351 -15.32 -31.54 -2.32
C GLU A 351 -16.51 -32.31 -1.71
N VAL A 352 -17.52 -31.59 -1.23
CA VAL A 352 -18.55 -32.08 -0.30
C VAL A 352 -19.95 -31.70 -0.78
N ARG A 353 -20.95 -32.55 -0.51
CA ARG A 353 -22.36 -32.29 -0.87
C ARG A 353 -23.02 -31.36 0.15
N LEU A 354 -23.73 -30.33 -0.33
CA LEU A 354 -24.44 -29.37 0.51
C LEU A 354 -25.90 -29.80 0.72
N LYS A 355 -26.37 -29.80 1.98
CA LYS A 355 -27.76 -30.01 2.34
C LYS A 355 -28.27 -28.83 3.16
N ILE A 356 -29.41 -28.27 2.76
CA ILE A 356 -30.02 -27.13 3.45
C ILE A 356 -31.26 -27.64 4.18
N ILE A 357 -31.34 -27.35 5.48
CA ILE A 357 -32.47 -27.66 6.34
C ILE A 357 -33.10 -26.32 6.75
N VAL A 358 -34.33 -26.09 6.32
CA VAL A 358 -35.09 -24.86 6.62
C VAL A 358 -36.12 -25.18 7.68
N TYR A 359 -36.15 -24.39 8.76
CA TYR A 359 -37.20 -24.46 9.76
C TYR A 359 -38.12 -23.26 9.61
N VAL A 360 -39.40 -23.51 9.33
CA VAL A 360 -40.44 -22.48 9.30
C VAL A 360 -41.09 -22.42 10.68
N LEU A 361 -40.77 -21.38 11.45
CA LEU A 361 -41.46 -21.08 12.71
C LEU A 361 -42.85 -20.53 12.40
N LYS A 362 -43.87 -21.38 12.51
CA LYS A 362 -45.27 -20.96 12.46
C LYS A 362 -45.66 -20.37 13.81
N LEU A 363 -45.63 -19.04 13.94
CA LEU A 363 -46.20 -18.35 15.08
C LEU A 363 -47.72 -18.56 15.04
N VAL A 364 -48.24 -19.43 15.90
CA VAL A 364 -49.68 -19.52 16.16
C VAL A 364 -50.03 -18.35 17.07
N PRO A 365 -50.87 -17.40 16.63
CA PRO A 365 -51.32 -16.33 17.53
C PRO A 365 -52.08 -16.98 18.70
N ARG A 366 -51.68 -16.67 19.94
CA ARG A 366 -52.54 -16.96 21.09
C ARG A 366 -53.77 -16.06 20.94
N ILE A 367 -54.91 -16.70 20.68
CA ILE A 367 -56.25 -16.08 20.73
C ILE A 367 -56.55 -15.67 22.17
#